data_AF-A0A524IEI6-F1
#
_entry.id   AF-A0A524IEI6-F1
#
_cell.length_a   1.000
_cell.length_b   1.000
_cell.length_c   1.000
_cell.angle_alpha   90.00
_cell.angle_beta   90.00
_cell.angle_gamma   90.00
#
_symmetry.space_group_name_H-M   'P 1'
#
loop_
_entity.id
_entity.type
_entity.pdbx_description
1 polymer ?
#
loop_
_entity_poly.entity_id
_entity_poly.type
_entity_poly.pdbx_seq_one_letter_code
_entity_poly.pdbx_strand_id
1 'polypeptide(L)' 'MQTALSLGISPLIIASIQSIGGSLGSAIAPAKVLIGSTLVGLTNREGDVMLKAIPYCLLTVLLAGLEAWLAVNIFP' A
#
# COMPACT_ATOMS: atom_id res chain seq x y z
N MET A 1 -2.76 -5.61 -16.31
CA MET A 1 -1.77 -6.64 -16.72
C MET A 1 -1.50 -6.63 -18.22
N GLN A 2 -2.52 -6.60 -19.09
CA GLN A 2 -2.30 -6.46 -20.55
C GLN A 2 -1.49 -5.21 -20.93
N THR A 3 -1.65 -4.09 -20.21
CA THR A 3 -0.82 -2.88 -20.36
C THR A 3 0.67 -3.11 -20.05
N ALA A 4 1.01 -4.00 -19.11
CA ALA A 4 2.40 -4.33 -18.78
C ALA A 4 3.07 -5.12 -19.92
N LEU A 5 2.34 -6.11 -20.46
CA LEU A 5 2.77 -6.88 -21.64
C LEU A 5 2.98 -5.97 -22.86
N SER A 6 2.10 -4.99 -23.07
CA SER A 6 2.25 -4.00 -24.14
C SER A 6 3.43 -3.04 -23.95
N LEU A 7 3.91 -2.85 -22.72
CA LEU A 7 5.06 -2.00 -22.40
C LEU A 7 6.39 -2.77 -22.34
N GLY A 8 6.36 -4.08 -22.59
CA GLY A 8 7.54 -4.95 -22.46
C GLY A 8 7.99 -5.17 -21.02
N ILE A 9 7.14 -4.87 -20.03
CA ILE A 9 7.43 -5.03 -18.60
C ILE A 9 6.87 -6.36 -18.12
N SER A 10 7.67 -7.13 -17.38
CA SER A 10 7.24 -8.39 -16.77
C SER A 10 5.94 -8.24 -15.95
N PRO A 11 4.84 -8.94 -16.32
CA PRO A 11 3.56 -8.89 -15.61
C PRO A 11 3.66 -9.32 -14.15
N LEU A 12 4.66 -10.14 -13.82
CA LEU A 12 4.96 -10.57 -12.46
C LEU A 12 5.27 -9.39 -11.55
N ILE A 13 6.09 -8.43 -12.03
CA ILE A 13 6.48 -7.26 -11.24
C ILE A 13 5.23 -6.43 -10.92
N ILE A 14 4.42 -6.13 -11.95
CA ILE A 14 3.17 -5.38 -11.77
C ILE A 14 2.17 -6.12 -10.87
N ALA A 15 2.04 -7.44 -11.00
CA ALA A 15 1.16 -8.25 -10.16
C ALA A 15 1.58 -8.20 -8.67
N SER A 16 2.88 -8.33 -8.40
CA SER A 16 3.44 -8.23 -7.04
C SER A 16 3.15 -6.86 -6.42
N ILE A 17 3.42 -5.77 -7.15
CA ILE A 17 3.19 -4.39 -6.68
C ILE A 17 1.71 -4.11 -6.44
N GLN A 18 0.84 -4.58 -7.34
CA GLN A 18 -0.62 -4.45 -7.19
C GLN A 18 -1.09 -5.14 -5.91
N SER A 19 -0.55 -6.32 -5.59
CA SER A 19 -0.88 -7.07 -4.38
C SER A 19 -0.38 -6.36 -3.12
N ILE A 20 0.85 -5.85 -3.15
CA ILE A 20 1.44 -5.06 -2.05
C ILE A 20 0.60 -3.79 -1.81
N GLY A 21 0.29 -3.03 -2.85
CA GLY A 21 -0.54 -1.83 -2.77
C GLY A 21 -1.96 -2.11 -2.27
N GLY A 22 -2.57 -3.21 -2.72
CA GLY A 22 -3.89 -3.64 -2.24
C GLY A 22 -3.90 -4.02 -0.76
N SER A 23 -2.88 -4.74 -0.30
CA SER A 23 -2.74 -5.15 1.11
C SER A 23 -2.47 -3.95 2.03
N LEU A 24 -1.54 -3.07 1.64
CA LEU A 24 -1.23 -1.84 2.38
C LEU A 24 -2.43 -0.89 2.43
N GLY A 25 -3.14 -0.70 1.30
CA GLY A 25 -4.34 0.13 1.26
C GLY A 25 -5.47 -0.41 2.13
N SER A 26 -5.63 -1.74 2.20
CA SER A 26 -6.61 -2.39 3.07
C SER A 26 -6.27 -2.25 4.56
N ALA A 27 -4.98 -2.24 4.91
CA ALA A 27 -4.53 -2.05 6.29
C ALA A 27 -4.91 -0.67 6.87
N ILE A 28 -5.07 0.34 6.01
CA ILE A 28 -5.44 1.71 6.41
C ILE A 28 -6.87 2.05 5.98
N ALA A 29 -7.66 1.06 5.58
CA ALA A 29 -9.08 1.27 5.38
C ALA A 29 -9.69 1.84 6.67
N PRO A 30 -10.51 2.91 6.57
CA PRO A 30 -11.08 3.58 7.74
C PRO A 30 -11.84 2.63 8.65
N ALA A 31 -12.51 1.63 8.05
CA ALA A 31 -13.18 0.57 8.79
C ALA A 31 -12.24 -0.22 9.71
N LYS A 32 -11.03 -0.57 9.27
CA LYS A 32 -10.07 -1.35 10.08
C LYS A 32 -9.43 -0.52 11.18
N VAL A 33 -9.09 0.73 10.91
CA VAL A 33 -8.55 1.65 11.92
C VAL A 33 -9.58 1.92 13.01
N LEU A 34 -10.85 2.15 12.63
CA LEU A 34 -11.98 2.40 13.55
C LEU A 34 -12.28 1.22 14.47
N ILE A 35 -12.28 -0.01 13.92
CA ILE A 35 -12.48 -1.22 14.73
C ILE A 35 -11.29 -1.40 15.70
N GLY A 36 -10.06 -1.15 15.23
CA GLY A 36 -8.86 -1.23 16.07
C GLY A 36 -8.84 -0.21 17.21
N SER A 37 -9.20 1.05 16.95
CA SER A 37 -9.32 2.08 17.99
C SER A 37 -10.39 1.73 19.02
N THR A 38 -11.50 1.14 18.58
CA THR A 38 -12.57 0.68 19.47
C THR A 38 -12.10 -0.46 20.39
N LEU A 39 -11.33 -1.44 19.88
CA LEU A 39 -10.81 -2.56 20.68
C LEU A 39 -9.80 -2.13 21.75
N VAL A 40 -9.07 -1.04 21.52
CA VAL A 40 -8.05 -0.50 22.45
C VAL A 40 -8.64 0.57 23.39
N GLY A 41 -9.94 0.89 23.26
CA GLY A 41 -10.62 1.89 24.10
C GLY A 41 -10.29 3.35 23.74
N LEU A 42 -9.79 3.60 22.53
CA LEU A 42 -9.48 4.94 22.01
C LEU A 42 -10.73 5.61 21.42
N THR A 43 -11.76 5.81 22.24
CA THR A 43 -12.99 6.52 21.83
C THR A 43 -12.68 7.99 21.56
N ASN A 44 -13.26 8.56 20.49
CA ASN A 44 -13.06 9.95 20.06
C ASN A 44 -11.65 10.33 19.54
N ARG A 45 -10.70 9.38 19.41
CA ARG A 45 -9.35 9.63 18.84
C ARG A 45 -9.03 8.84 17.58
N GLU A 46 -10.03 8.23 16.96
CA GLU A 46 -9.90 7.36 15.78
C GLU A 46 -9.31 8.12 14.58
N GLY A 47 -9.75 9.38 14.41
CA GLY A 47 -9.21 10.27 13.39
C GLY A 47 -7.73 10.62 13.60
N ASP A 48 -7.29 10.78 14.85
CA ASP A 48 -5.87 11.06 15.19
C ASP A 48 -4.99 9.85 14.88
N VAL A 49 -5.49 8.65 15.17
CA VAL A 49 -4.83 7.38 14.81
C VAL A 49 -4.77 7.22 13.29
N MET A 50 -5.85 7.52 12.57
CA MET A 50 -5.87 7.44 11.11
C MET A 50 -4.91 8.45 10.47
N LEU A 51 -4.89 9.70 10.95
CA LEU A 51 -3.96 10.73 10.51
C LEU A 51 -2.50 10.38 10.80
N LYS A 52 -2.22 9.66 11.89
CA LYS A 52 -0.88 9.11 12.16
C LYS A 52 -0.55 7.91 11.28
N ALA A 53 -1.51 7.05 10.94
CA ALA A 53 -1.27 5.85 10.14
C ALA A 53 -1.03 6.17 8.64
N ILE A 54 -1.71 7.18 8.09
CA ILE A 54 -1.56 7.64 6.70
C ILE A 54 -0.09 7.87 6.30
N PRO A 55 0.72 8.68 7.01
CA PRO A 55 2.10 8.94 6.62
C PRO A 55 2.97 7.69 6.65
N TYR A 56 2.74 6.76 7.60
CA TYR A 56 3.45 5.47 7.61
C TYR A 56 3.14 4.63 6.37
N CYS A 57 1.87 4.54 5.97
CA CYS A 57 1.49 3.84 4.73
C CYS A 57 2.13 4.48 3.51
N LEU A 58 2.03 5.81 3.44
CA LEU A 58 2.46 6.57 2.29
C LEU A 58 3.97 6.38 2.11
N LEU A 59 4.72 6.36 3.21
CA LEU A 59 6.14 6.03 3.21
C LEU A 59 6.41 4.58 2.74
N THR A 60 5.68 3.58 3.25
CA THR A 60 5.86 2.19 2.80
C THR A 60 5.47 1.95 1.34
N VAL A 61 4.41 2.60 0.84
CA VAL A 61 3.99 2.53 -0.56
C VAL A 61 5.02 3.20 -1.47
N LEU A 62 5.59 4.33 -1.03
CA LEU A 62 6.62 5.04 -1.78
C LEU A 62 7.91 4.21 -1.88
N LEU A 63 8.31 3.55 -0.78
CA LEU A 63 9.44 2.60 -0.79
C LEU A 63 9.18 1.40 -1.72
N ALA A 64 8.01 0.77 -1.63
CA ALA A 64 7.64 -0.36 -2.50
C ALA A 64 7.57 0.05 -3.98
N GLY A 65 7.08 1.27 -4.27
CA GLY A 65 7.08 1.85 -5.61
C GLY A 65 8.48 2.18 -6.15
N LEU A 66 9.41 2.54 -5.27
CA LEU A 66 10.81 2.74 -5.65
C LEU A 66 11.51 1.41 -5.96
N GLU A 67 11.29 0.39 -5.12
CA GLU A 67 11.77 -0.98 -5.36
C GLU A 67 11.25 -1.53 -6.69
N ALA A 68 9.97 -1.32 -6.96
CA ALA A 68 9.33 -1.65 -8.21
C ALA A 68 10.00 -1.00 -9.42
N TRP A 69 10.26 0.30 -9.33
CA TRP A 69 10.86 1.08 -10.42
C TRP A 69 12.29 0.62 -10.71
N LEU A 70 13.06 0.30 -9.66
CA LEU A 70 14.37 -0.33 -9.79
C LEU A 70 14.28 -1.72 -10.41
N ALA A 71 13.34 -2.56 -9.97
CA ALA A 71 13.15 -3.91 -10.49
C ALA A 71 12.82 -3.92 -11.98
N VAL A 72 11.98 -2.99 -12.45
CA VAL A 72 11.67 -2.83 -13.88
C VAL A 72 12.88 -2.37 -14.70
N ASN A 73 13.77 -1.54 -14.14
CA ASN A 73 14.98 -1.11 -14.85
C ASN A 73 16.07 -2.19 -14.92
N ILE A 74 16.15 -3.06 -13.91
CA ILE A 74 17.18 -4.09 -13.80
C ILE A 74 16.76 -5.41 -14.47
N PHE A 75 15.48 -5.76 -14.43
CA PHE A 75 14.91 -6.90 -15.14
C PHE A 75 13.82 -6.40 -16.11
N PRO A 76 14.18 -6.05 -17.37
CA PRO A 76 13.20 -5.72 -18.40
C PRO A 76 12.28 -6.92 -18.70
#